data_AF-A0A176VED8-F1
#
_entry.id   AF-A0A176VED8-F1
#
_cell.length_a   1.000
_cell.length_b   1.000
_cell.length_c   1.000
_cell.angle_alpha   90.00
_cell.angle_beta   90.00
_cell.angle_gamma   90.00
#
_symmetry.space_group_name_H-M   'P 1'
#
loop_
_entity.id
_entity.type
_entity.pdbx_description
1 polymer ?
#
loop_
_entity_poly.entity_id
_entity_poly.type
_entity_poly.pdbx_seq_one_letter_code
_entity_poly.pdbx_strand_id
1 'polypeptide(L)'
;MDEEECFKVAVVGGGLAGLSAAEVLSSSTIFRKEDVVVLEASSSLGGRIQSVSGLAPWPVEIGPEFLHGTQNSSIKKLVDEMGCVQRELNFHILPILTFGR
;
A
#
# COMPACT_ATOMS: atom_id res chain seq x y z
N MET A 1 17.55 -21.59 -25.02
CA MET A 1 16.76 -20.55 -25.70
C MET A 1 15.69 -20.20 -24.71
N ASP A 2 15.88 -19.10 -24.00
CA ASP A 2 14.92 -18.62 -23.03
C ASP A 2 13.66 -18.23 -23.79
N GLU A 3 12.50 -18.73 -23.37
CA GLU A 3 11.22 -18.34 -23.96
C GLU A 3 11.04 -16.84 -23.69
N GLU A 4 10.73 -16.06 -24.72
CA GLU A 4 10.37 -14.65 -24.53
C GLU A 4 9.10 -14.56 -23.69
N GLU A 5 9.21 -14.01 -22.48
CA GLU A 5 8.05 -13.66 -21.67
C GLU A 5 7.23 -12.58 -22.39
N CYS A 6 6.08 -12.97 -22.93
CA CYS A 6 5.18 -12.10 -23.67
C CYS A 6 4.04 -11.62 -22.76
N PHE A 7 4.20 -10.43 -22.20
CA PHE A 7 3.17 -9.76 -21.41
C PHE A 7 2.13 -9.06 -22.30
N LYS A 8 0.85 -9.14 -21.94
CA LYS A 8 -0.25 -8.46 -22.65
C LYS A 8 -0.64 -7.14 -22.00
N VAL A 9 -0.43 -7.03 -20.68
CA VAL A 9 -0.76 -5.82 -19.89
C VAL A 9 0.40 -5.46 -18.99
N ALA A 10 0.85 -4.21 -19.08
CA ALA A 10 1.82 -3.63 -18.18
C ALA A 10 1.15 -2.64 -17.23
N VAL A 11 1.30 -2.84 -15.92
CA VAL A 11 0.91 -1.90 -14.87
C VAL A 11 2.15 -1.12 -14.45
N VAL A 12 2.14 0.19 -14.65
CA VAL A 12 3.29 1.06 -14.32
C VAL A 12 3.13 1.62 -12.90
N GLY A 13 3.99 1.18 -11.99
CA GLY A 13 4.01 1.50 -10.57
C GLY A 13 3.53 0.33 -9.70
N GLY A 14 4.39 -0.16 -8.82
CA GLY A 14 4.15 -1.20 -7.80
C GLY A 14 3.67 -0.66 -6.46
N GLY A 15 2.99 0.49 -6.46
CA GLY A 15 2.28 1.00 -5.29
C GLY A 15 0.94 0.29 -5.05
N LEU A 16 0.26 0.63 -3.94
CA LEU A 16 -1.02 0.00 -3.57
C LEU A 16 -2.03 -0.02 -4.74
N ALA A 17 -2.22 1.10 -5.44
CA ALA A 17 -3.13 1.19 -6.57
C ALA A 17 -2.74 0.26 -7.73
N GLY A 18 -1.45 0.21 -8.08
CA GLY A 18 -0.96 -0.64 -9.16
C GLY A 18 -1.04 -2.12 -8.81
N LEU A 19 -0.68 -2.51 -7.58
CA LEU A 19 -0.82 -3.87 -7.08
C LEU A 19 -2.29 -4.30 -7.03
N SER A 20 -3.20 -3.43 -6.59
CA SER A 20 -4.64 -3.71 -6.63
C SER A 20 -5.15 -3.88 -8.06
N ALA A 21 -4.69 -3.07 -9.02
CA ALA A 21 -5.06 -3.22 -10.42
C ALA A 21 -4.52 -4.55 -11.00
N ALA A 22 -3.26 -4.89 -10.71
CA ALA A 22 -2.64 -6.12 -11.15
C ALA A 22 -3.40 -7.35 -10.61
N GLU A 23 -3.75 -7.34 -9.32
CA GLU A 23 -4.53 -8.41 -8.69
C GLU A 23 -5.88 -8.60 -9.37
N VAL A 24 -6.63 -7.51 -9.61
CA VAL A 24 -7.92 -7.57 -10.31
C VAL A 24 -7.77 -8.12 -11.73
N LEU A 25 -6.73 -7.69 -12.46
CA LEU A 25 -6.49 -8.15 -13.83
C LEU A 25 -6.08 -9.63 -13.87
N SER A 26 -5.17 -10.06 -12.99
CA SER A 26 -4.69 -11.44 -12.94
C SER A 26 -5.72 -12.44 -12.41
N SER A 27 -6.65 -11.97 -11.58
CA SER A 27 -7.75 -12.77 -11.03
C SER A 27 -9.02 -12.70 -11.90
N SER A 28 -8.98 -11.97 -13.03
CA SER A 28 -10.06 -11.92 -14.00
C SER A 28 -10.08 -13.16 -14.90
N THR A 29 -11.18 -13.38 -15.61
CA THR A 29 -11.25 -14.42 -16.65
C THR A 29 -10.69 -13.96 -18.01
N ILE A 30 -10.26 -12.69 -18.11
CA ILE A 30 -9.83 -12.06 -19.37
C ILE A 30 -8.33 -12.28 -19.60
N PHE A 31 -7.53 -12.19 -18.53
CA PHE A 31 -6.07 -12.34 -18.58
C PHE A 31 -5.64 -13.46 -17.65
N ARG A 32 -4.60 -14.19 -18.04
CA ARG A 32 -3.92 -15.11 -17.11
C ARG A 32 -2.93 -14.30 -16.28
N LYS A 33 -2.52 -14.84 -15.14
CA LYS A 33 -1.52 -14.22 -14.27
C LYS A 33 -0.21 -13.92 -15.01
N GLU A 34 0.21 -14.81 -15.91
CA GLU A 34 1.44 -14.67 -16.70
C GLU A 34 1.33 -13.60 -17.80
N ASP A 35 0.11 -13.13 -18.11
CA ASP A 35 -0.12 -12.09 -19.11
C ASP A 35 0.05 -10.66 -18.53
N VAL A 36 0.17 -10.52 -17.20
CA VAL A 36 0.21 -9.23 -16.48
C VAL A 36 1.57 -9.03 -15.82
N VAL A 37 2.20 -7.89 -16.08
CA VAL A 37 3.45 -7.47 -15.42
C VAL A 37 3.29 -6.14 -14.69
N VAL A 38 3.95 -6.03 -13.53
CA VAL A 38 4.07 -4.78 -12.79
C VAL A 38 5.49 -4.23 -12.97
N LEU A 39 5.61 -3.01 -13.45
CA LEU A 39 6.87 -2.31 -13.63
C LEU A 39 7.01 -1.24 -12.54
N GLU A 40 7.92 -1.46 -11.59
CA GLU A 40 8.24 -0.51 -10.51
C GLU A 40 9.64 0.04 -10.73
N ALA A 41 9.81 1.35 -10.57
CA ALA A 41 11.09 2.03 -10.74
C ALA A 41 11.99 1.86 -9.50
N SER A 42 11.38 1.76 -8.31
CA SER A 42 12.05 1.47 -7.06
C SER A 42 12.49 0.00 -6.95
N SER A 43 13.44 -0.26 -6.07
CA SER A 43 13.80 -1.63 -5.66
C SER A 43 12.78 -2.27 -4.70
N SER A 44 11.73 -1.54 -4.31
CA SER A 44 10.71 -1.99 -3.35
C SER A 44 9.30 -1.70 -3.86
N LEU A 45 8.38 -2.62 -3.57
CA LEU A 45 6.94 -2.42 -3.74
C LEU A 45 6.38 -1.48 -2.67
N GLY A 46 5.12 -1.06 -2.83
CA GLY A 46 4.40 -0.20 -1.88
C GLY A 46 4.31 1.25 -2.33
N GLY A 47 5.23 1.72 -3.17
CA GLY A 47 5.26 3.08 -3.69
C GLY A 47 5.47 4.09 -2.56
N ARG A 48 4.43 4.87 -2.23
CA ARG A 48 4.48 5.80 -1.08
C ARG A 48 4.33 5.12 0.27
N ILE A 49 3.95 3.84 0.32
CA ILE A 49 3.91 3.06 1.56
C ILE A 49 5.29 2.48 1.80
N GLN A 50 5.98 2.98 2.81
CA GLN A 50 7.36 2.61 3.08
C GLN A 50 7.67 2.70 4.58
N SER A 51 8.16 1.59 5.11
CA SER A 51 8.74 1.48 6.45
C SER A 51 10.26 1.46 6.35
N VAL A 52 10.94 2.19 7.22
CA VAL A 52 12.40 2.16 7.36
C VAL A 52 12.80 1.62 8.73
N SER A 53 13.84 0.81 8.76
CA SER A 53 14.44 0.31 10.00
C SER A 53 15.74 1.07 10.33
N GLY A 54 16.19 1.00 11.58
CA GLY A 54 17.48 1.58 12.00
C GLY A 54 17.44 3.05 12.45
N LEU A 55 16.30 3.74 12.32
CA LEU A 55 16.11 5.08 12.90
C LEU A 55 15.64 5.04 14.37
N ALA A 56 15.01 3.94 14.78
CA ALA A 56 14.52 3.68 16.13
C ALA A 56 14.62 2.17 16.45
N PRO A 57 14.42 1.75 17.71
CA PRO A 57 14.35 0.33 18.08
C PRO A 57 13.17 -0.43 17.43
N TRP A 58 12.28 0.26 16.71
CA TRP A 58 11.16 -0.27 15.94
C TRP A 58 11.15 0.31 14.51
N PRO A 59 10.49 -0.34 13.53
CA PRO A 59 10.29 0.22 12.20
C PRO A 59 9.53 1.55 12.25
N VAL A 60 9.91 2.49 11.40
CA VAL A 60 9.29 3.82 11.28
C VAL A 60 8.64 3.93 9.91
N GLU A 61 7.34 4.24 9.87
CA GLU A 61 6.64 4.56 8.63
C GLU A 61 7.07 5.96 8.16
N ILE A 62 7.63 6.05 6.94
CA ILE A 62 7.91 7.33 6.27
C ILE A 62 6.88 7.64 5.17
N GLY A 63 5.86 6.79 5.08
CA GLY A 63 4.70 6.91 4.21
C GLY A 63 3.40 7.13 5.01
N PRO A 64 2.27 6.57 4.54
CA PRO A 64 1.03 6.55 5.30
C PRO A 64 1.17 5.77 6.61
N GLU A 65 0.83 6.41 7.73
CA GLU A 65 0.89 5.80 9.07
C GLU A 65 -0.51 5.50 9.65
N PHE A 66 -1.53 6.28 9.25
CA PHE A 66 -2.86 6.20 9.86
C PHE A 66 -3.94 5.76 8.87
N LEU A 67 -4.75 4.81 9.33
CA LEU A 67 -6.02 4.46 8.71
C LEU A 67 -7.11 5.42 9.23
N HIS A 68 -7.69 6.22 8.34
CA HIS A 68 -8.74 7.16 8.73
C HIS A 68 -10.12 6.55 8.54
N GLY A 69 -10.89 6.45 9.63
CA GLY A 69 -12.25 5.92 9.61
C GLY A 69 -12.31 4.40 9.43
N THR A 70 -13.22 3.77 10.16
CA THR A 70 -13.41 2.30 10.12
C THR A 70 -14.65 1.88 9.33
N GLN A 71 -15.55 2.82 9.03
CA GLN A 71 -16.79 2.55 8.30
C GLN A 71 -16.59 2.76 6.80
N ASN A 72 -17.07 1.81 5.98
CA ASN A 72 -17.02 1.85 4.51
C ASN A 72 -15.62 2.05 3.90
N SER A 73 -14.58 1.60 4.60
CA SER A 73 -13.19 1.72 4.15
C SER A 73 -12.73 0.42 3.49
N SER A 74 -12.47 0.45 2.18
CA SER A 74 -11.93 -0.72 1.44
C SER A 74 -10.59 -1.18 1.99
N ILE A 75 -9.77 -0.23 2.46
CA ILE A 75 -8.48 -0.54 3.08
C ILE A 75 -8.67 -1.18 4.47
N LYS A 76 -9.71 -0.82 5.24
CA LYS A 76 -10.04 -1.51 6.51
C LYS A 76 -10.36 -2.98 6.28
N LYS A 77 -11.14 -3.30 5.24
CA LYS A 77 -11.46 -4.69 4.87
C LYS A 77 -10.18 -5.49 4.57
N LEU A 78 -9.29 -4.91 3.76
CA LEU A 78 -8.01 -5.53 3.42
C LEU A 78 -7.15 -5.80 4.66
N VAL A 79 -7.06 -4.83 5.57
CA VAL A 79 -6.33 -4.95 6.84
C VAL A 79 -6.89 -6.08 7.71
N ASP A 80 -8.22 -6.26 7.73
CA ASP A 80 -8.87 -7.34 8.47
C ASP A 80 -8.63 -8.71 7.84
N GLU A 81 -8.68 -8.81 6.51
CA GLU A 81 -8.37 -10.04 5.76
C GLU A 81 -6.92 -10.49 5.95
N MET A 82 -5.99 -9.55 6.04
CA MET A 82 -4.57 -9.82 6.30
C MET A 82 -4.26 -10.15 7.77
N GLY A 83 -5.22 -9.96 8.69
CA GLY A 83 -5.01 -10.18 10.12
C GLY A 83 -4.02 -9.21 10.75
N CYS A 84 -3.90 -7.99 10.21
CA CYS A 84 -2.95 -6.99 10.70
C CYS A 84 -3.33 -6.49 12.10
N VAL A 85 -2.31 -6.29 12.94
CA VAL A 85 -2.48 -5.70 14.28
C VAL A 85 -2.82 -4.21 14.13
N GLN A 86 -3.89 -3.79 14.80
CA GLN A 86 -4.41 -2.42 14.75
C GLN A 86 -4.44 -1.83 16.16
N ARG A 87 -4.09 -0.54 16.29
CA ARG A 87 -4.25 0.21 17.53
C ARG A 87 -5.05 1.47 17.25
N GLU A 88 -6.16 1.64 17.96
CA GLU A 88 -6.95 2.87 17.88
C GLU A 88 -6.23 4.00 18.60
N LEU A 89 -6.10 5.14 17.91
CA LEU A 89 -5.50 6.36 18.45
C LEU A 89 -6.58 7.42 18.56
N ASN A 90 -6.84 7.84 19.80
CA ASN A 90 -7.72 8.97 20.07
C ASN A 90 -6.91 10.26 19.94
N PHE A 91 -6.98 10.89 18.76
CA PHE A 91 -6.47 12.24 18.57
C PHE A 91 -7.44 13.23 19.24
N HIS A 92 -7.44 13.29 20.57
CA HIS A 92 -7.98 14.45 21.26
C HIS A 92 -7.08 15.64 20.89
N ILE A 93 -7.63 16.57 20.11
CA ILE A 93 -6.96 17.82 19.75
C ILE A 93 -6.49 18.47 21.05
N LEU A 94 -5.17 18.49 21.28
CA LEU A 94 -4.59 19.35 22.30
C LEU A 94 -4.93 20.78 21.89
N PRO A 95 -5.64 21.57 22.70
CA PRO A 95 -5.88 22.97 22.38
C PRO A 95 -4.53 23.65 22.22
N ILE A 96 -4.25 24.14 21.01
CA ILE A 96 -3.09 24.97 20.75
C ILE A 96 -3.34 26.29 21.49
N LEU A 97 -2.70 26.47 22.65
CA LEU A 97 -2.63 27.78 23.30
C LEU A 97 -1.74 28.67 22.45
N THR A 98 -2.34 29.51 21.61
CA THR A 98 -1.64 30.65 21.03
C THR A 98 -1.64 31.77 22.06
N PHE A 99 -0.46 32.08 22.61
CA PHE A 99 -0.24 33.36 23.29
C PHE A 99 -0.12 34.44 22.21
N GLY A 100 -1.19 35.22 22.03
CA GLY A 100 -1.12 36.48 21.31
C GLY A 100 -0.22 37.47 22.06
N ARG A 101 0.64 38.19 21.34
CA ARG A 101 1.27 39.41 21.86
C ARG A 101 0.24 40.53 21.97
#